data_AF-A0A0D6L7A5-F1
#
_entry.id   AF-A0A0D6L7A5-F1
#
_cell.length_a   1.000
_cell.length_b   1.000
_cell.length_c   1.000
_cell.angle_alpha   90.00
_cell.angle_beta   90.00
_cell.angle_gamma   90.00
#
_symmetry.space_group_name_H-M   'P 1'
#
loop_
_entity.id
_entity.type
_entity.pdbx_description
1 polymer ?
#
loop_
_entity_poly.entity_id
_entity_poly.type
_entity_poly.pdbx_seq_one_letter_code
_entity_poly.pdbx_strand_id
1 'polypeptide(L)'
;MLSLRSSDNAFTCSLLLSTRNLFMASTTISKIISAYLPAIMSGLEQALGAAFQRLQTSRKKLCCEQITTAIASVADAAQDLFTDFYDRLVPHLKFILVNCTADEHKVLRGKTVESLSLIGVAVGKEKFRDDALAIMELLKDQMPNMSSDDPQCSYMICSWTRICKVLGKEFAPYLPLIMGTVLQTASYKPEVAVVDGMSYKLT
;
A
#
# COMPACT_ATOMS: atom_id res chain seq x y z
N MET A 1 -45.44 -39.45 -11.13
CA MET A 1 -44.34 -38.88 -11.95
C MET A 1 -44.31 -37.37 -11.71
N LEU A 2 -43.97 -36.96 -10.49
CA LEU A 2 -44.03 -35.58 -10.02
C LEU A 2 -42.74 -35.24 -9.28
N SER A 3 -42.26 -34.02 -9.55
CA SER A 3 -41.37 -33.21 -8.72
C SER A 3 -39.87 -33.51 -8.74
N LEU A 4 -39.19 -33.00 -9.78
CA LEU A 4 -37.77 -32.62 -9.73
C LEU A 4 -37.59 -31.30 -10.50
N ARG A 5 -38.07 -30.19 -9.95
CA ARG A 5 -37.70 -28.83 -10.39
C ARG A 5 -38.08 -27.81 -9.33
N SER A 6 -37.26 -27.65 -8.28
CA SER A 6 -37.38 -26.48 -7.37
C SER A 6 -36.17 -26.21 -6.45
N SER A 7 -35.06 -26.95 -6.50
CA SER A 7 -33.92 -26.73 -5.59
C SER A 7 -32.84 -25.77 -6.11
N ASP A 8 -32.73 -25.55 -7.43
CA ASP A 8 -31.58 -24.83 -8.02
C ASP A 8 -31.76 -23.29 -8.03
N ASN A 9 -32.98 -22.79 -7.82
CA ASN A 9 -33.26 -21.35 -7.79
C ASN A 9 -33.02 -20.70 -6.41
N ALA A 10 -32.95 -21.50 -5.33
CA ALA A 10 -32.75 -20.97 -3.98
C ALA A 10 -31.28 -20.63 -3.70
N PHE A 11 -30.35 -21.44 -4.23
CA PHE A 11 -28.90 -21.23 -4.09
C PHE A 11 -28.38 -20.05 -4.92
N THR A 12 -28.95 -19.82 -6.11
CA THR A 12 -28.59 -18.68 -6.96
C THR A 12 -29.12 -17.37 -6.39
N CYS A 13 -30.29 -17.37 -5.77
CA CYS A 13 -30.90 -16.17 -5.16
C CYS A 13 -30.20 -15.76 -3.85
N SER A 14 -29.74 -16.72 -3.02
CA SER A 14 -29.00 -16.43 -1.78
C SER A 14 -27.58 -15.91 -2.05
N LEU A 15 -26.90 -16.43 -3.07
CA LEU A 15 -25.60 -15.92 -3.51
C LEU A 15 -25.74 -14.49 -4.06
N LEU A 16 -26.78 -14.22 -4.87
CA LEU A 16 -27.10 -12.90 -5.41
C LEU A 16 -27.48 -11.88 -4.33
N LEU A 17 -28.23 -12.28 -3.29
CA LEU A 17 -28.53 -11.43 -2.14
C LEU A 17 -27.29 -11.13 -1.29
N SER A 18 -26.41 -12.12 -1.09
CA SER A 18 -25.15 -11.93 -0.35
C SER A 18 -24.21 -10.98 -1.11
N THR A 19 -24.06 -11.15 -2.43
CA THR A 19 -23.31 -10.20 -3.27
C THR A 19 -23.97 -8.83 -3.35
N ARG A 20 -25.32 -8.74 -3.36
CA ARG A 20 -26.04 -7.45 -3.30
C ARG A 20 -25.87 -6.75 -1.97
N ASN A 21 -25.89 -7.47 -0.84
CA ASN A 21 -25.69 -6.91 0.49
C ASN A 21 -24.24 -6.45 0.67
N LEU A 22 -23.26 -7.20 0.16
CA LEU A 22 -21.86 -6.80 0.14
C LEU A 22 -21.63 -5.57 -0.77
N PHE A 23 -22.28 -5.53 -1.94
CA PHE A 23 -22.24 -4.40 -2.86
C PHE A 23 -22.94 -3.15 -2.27
N MET A 24 -24.10 -3.30 -1.63
CA MET A 24 -24.81 -2.24 -0.92
C MET A 24 -24.03 -1.73 0.29
N ALA A 25 -23.36 -2.61 1.05
CA ALA A 25 -22.46 -2.22 2.13
C ALA A 25 -21.25 -1.44 1.59
N SER A 26 -20.62 -1.90 0.50
CA SER A 26 -19.55 -1.18 -0.20
C SER A 26 -20.03 0.19 -0.71
N THR A 27 -21.24 0.28 -1.24
CA THR A 27 -21.85 1.54 -1.73
C THR A 27 -22.17 2.50 -0.57
N THR A 28 -22.58 2.00 0.59
CA THR A 28 -22.91 2.83 1.76
C THR A 28 -21.65 3.36 2.44
N ILE A 29 -20.61 2.52 2.55
CA ILE A 29 -19.29 2.94 3.05
C ILE A 29 -18.70 4.03 2.15
N SER A 30 -18.75 3.86 0.82
CA SER A 30 -18.28 4.86 -0.13
C SER A 30 -19.02 6.20 0.00
N LYS A 31 -20.35 6.19 0.25
CA LYS A 31 -21.14 7.40 0.52
C LYS A 31 -20.74 8.11 1.82
N ILE A 32 -20.48 7.35 2.89
CA ILE A 32 -20.03 7.92 4.16
C ILE A 32 -18.63 8.52 3.99
N ILE A 33 -17.72 7.79 3.36
CA ILE A 33 -16.36 8.27 3.07
C ILE A 33 -16.46 9.56 2.25
N SER A 34 -17.22 9.59 1.15
CA SER A 34 -17.40 10.79 0.33
C SER A 34 -17.82 12.02 1.12
N ALA A 35 -18.72 11.88 2.10
CA ALA A 35 -19.18 13.00 2.93
C ALA A 35 -18.10 13.58 3.86
N TYR A 36 -17.23 12.74 4.42
CA TYR A 36 -16.20 13.16 5.38
C TYR A 36 -14.80 13.32 4.77
N LEU A 37 -14.58 12.78 3.57
CA LEU A 37 -13.30 12.76 2.89
C LEU A 37 -12.68 14.15 2.74
N PRO A 38 -13.40 15.21 2.31
CA PRO A 38 -12.80 16.55 2.22
C PRO A 38 -12.26 17.07 3.56
N ALA A 39 -12.99 16.85 4.65
CA ALA A 39 -12.58 17.29 5.98
C ALA A 39 -11.38 16.48 6.51
N ILE A 40 -11.41 15.16 6.31
CA ILE A 40 -10.29 14.26 6.68
C ILE A 40 -9.03 14.65 5.92
N MET A 41 -9.14 14.85 4.60
CA MET A 41 -8.02 15.18 3.74
C MET A 41 -7.45 16.56 4.05
N SER A 42 -8.29 17.56 4.33
CA SER A 42 -7.81 18.87 4.80
C SER A 42 -7.00 18.76 6.09
N GLY A 43 -7.46 17.95 7.05
CA GLY A 43 -6.72 17.67 8.29
C GLY A 43 -5.39 16.95 8.05
N LEU A 44 -5.38 15.95 7.16
CA LEU A 44 -4.18 15.19 6.81
C LEU A 44 -3.17 16.03 6.03
N GLU A 45 -3.61 16.89 5.11
CA GLU A 45 -2.75 17.84 4.38
C GLU A 45 -2.06 18.81 5.35
N GLN A 46 -2.82 19.38 6.30
CA GLN A 46 -2.27 20.27 7.33
C GLN A 46 -1.28 19.53 8.25
N ALA A 47 -1.64 18.33 8.70
CA ALA A 47 -0.78 17.50 9.52
C ALA A 47 0.52 17.13 8.80
N LEU A 48 0.42 16.79 7.50
CA LEU A 48 1.58 16.48 6.66
C LEU A 48 2.50 17.70 6.54
N GLY A 49 1.94 18.89 6.25
CA GLY A 49 2.72 20.14 6.21
C GLY A 49 3.45 20.42 7.52
N ALA A 50 2.77 20.27 8.66
CA ALA A 50 3.38 20.41 9.99
C ALA A 50 4.46 19.35 10.25
N ALA A 51 4.26 18.11 9.80
CA ALA A 51 5.23 17.04 9.93
C ALA A 51 6.50 17.29 9.10
N PHE A 52 6.37 17.86 7.89
CA PHE A 52 7.51 18.28 7.08
C PHE A 52 8.36 19.34 7.76
N GLN A 53 7.72 20.37 8.31
CA GLN A 53 8.41 21.41 9.08
C GLN A 53 9.18 20.78 10.24
N ARG A 54 8.56 19.85 10.98
CA ARG A 54 9.20 19.15 12.10
C ARG A 54 10.33 18.21 11.66
N LEU A 55 10.23 17.60 10.48
CA LEU A 55 11.29 16.78 9.91
C LEU A 55 12.54 17.62 9.67
N GLN A 56 12.38 18.82 9.10
CA GLN A 56 13.48 19.75 8.83
C GLN A 56 14.08 20.33 10.12
N THR A 57 13.24 20.72 11.09
CA THR A 57 13.72 21.44 12.28
C THR A 57 14.19 20.53 13.43
N SER A 58 13.60 19.34 13.57
CA SER A 58 13.79 18.49 14.77
C SER A 58 14.21 17.04 14.50
N ARG A 59 14.43 16.67 13.23
CA ARG A 59 14.68 15.28 12.76
C ARG A 59 13.67 14.23 13.26
N LYS A 60 12.47 14.64 13.68
CA LYS A 60 11.42 13.73 14.18
C LYS A 60 10.68 13.04 13.01
N LYS A 61 11.34 12.07 12.37
CA LYS A 61 10.82 11.31 11.22
C LYS A 61 9.54 10.50 11.50
N LEU A 62 9.37 10.00 12.73
CA LEU A 62 8.22 9.17 13.12
C LEU A 62 6.86 9.83 12.83
N CYS A 63 6.73 11.14 13.05
CA CYS A 63 5.48 11.85 12.79
C CYS A 63 5.14 11.84 11.29
N CYS A 64 6.15 12.07 10.45
CA CYS A 64 6.01 12.07 9.00
C CYS A 64 5.69 10.67 8.47
N GLU A 65 6.34 9.64 9.02
CA GLU A 65 6.04 8.24 8.71
C GLU A 65 4.57 7.89 8.97
N GLN A 66 4.07 8.19 10.17
CA GLN A 66 2.69 7.83 10.56
C GLN A 66 1.64 8.56 9.73
N ILE A 67 1.85 9.84 9.43
CA ILE A 67 0.93 10.62 8.60
C ILE A 67 0.95 10.11 7.16
N THR A 68 2.13 9.75 6.63
CA THR A 68 2.26 9.18 5.28
C THR A 68 1.51 7.85 5.16
N THR A 69 1.59 6.98 6.17
CA THR A 69 0.82 5.73 6.21
C THR A 69 -0.68 6.00 6.36
N ALA A 70 -1.09 6.96 7.20
CA ALA A 70 -2.49 7.31 7.37
C ALA A 70 -3.13 7.83 6.07
N ILE A 71 -2.43 8.66 5.31
CA ILE A 71 -2.87 9.13 3.99
C ILE A 71 -3.08 7.96 3.03
N ALA A 72 -2.16 6.99 3.01
CA ALA A 72 -2.31 5.81 2.17
C ALA A 72 -3.51 4.94 2.55
N SER A 73 -3.76 4.76 3.85
CA SER A 73 -4.96 4.06 4.32
C SER A 73 -6.25 4.78 3.90
N VAL A 74 -6.26 6.11 3.92
CA VAL A 74 -7.41 6.90 3.42
C VAL A 74 -7.53 6.76 1.90
N ALA A 75 -6.44 6.75 1.15
CA ALA A 75 -6.46 6.53 -0.29
C ALA A 75 -7.03 5.16 -0.64
N ASP A 76 -6.61 4.10 0.06
CA ASP A 76 -7.15 2.75 -0.12
C ASP A 76 -8.63 2.66 0.27
N ALA A 77 -9.10 3.43 1.25
CA ALA A 77 -10.53 3.47 1.58
C ALA A 77 -11.35 4.29 0.57
N ALA A 78 -10.79 5.40 0.06
CA ALA A 78 -11.45 6.35 -0.81
C ALA A 78 -11.44 5.95 -2.29
N GLN A 79 -10.50 5.10 -2.71
CA GLN A 79 -10.36 4.61 -4.08
C GLN A 79 -10.36 5.77 -5.10
N ASP A 80 -11.27 5.75 -6.07
CA ASP A 80 -11.41 6.72 -7.15
C ASP A 80 -11.66 8.14 -6.66
N LEU A 81 -12.31 8.30 -5.50
CA LEU A 81 -12.56 9.60 -4.86
C LEU A 81 -11.26 10.30 -4.40
N PHE A 82 -10.16 9.55 -4.25
CA PHE A 82 -8.87 10.14 -3.86
C PHE A 82 -8.23 10.96 -4.98
N THR A 83 -8.68 10.80 -6.24
CA THR A 83 -8.12 11.48 -7.40
C THR A 83 -8.10 13.00 -7.25
N ASP A 84 -9.11 13.57 -6.58
CA ASP A 84 -9.25 15.02 -6.32
C ASP A 84 -8.17 15.59 -5.39
N PHE A 85 -7.50 14.73 -4.63
CA PHE A 85 -6.48 15.08 -3.65
C PHE A 85 -5.05 14.74 -4.11
N TYR A 86 -4.93 13.96 -5.19
CA TYR A 86 -3.67 13.43 -5.68
C TYR A 86 -2.64 14.52 -5.97
N ASP A 87 -3.01 15.53 -6.76
CA ASP A 87 -2.09 16.58 -7.23
C ASP A 87 -1.57 17.46 -6.08
N ARG A 88 -2.29 17.52 -4.96
CA ARG A 88 -1.84 18.24 -3.76
C ARG A 88 -0.87 17.43 -2.92
N LEU A 89 -1.07 16.12 -2.80
CA LEU A 89 -0.34 15.29 -1.85
C LEU A 89 0.90 14.61 -2.42
N VAL A 90 0.83 14.11 -3.65
CA VAL A 90 1.91 13.32 -4.25
C VAL A 90 3.22 14.09 -4.42
N PRO A 91 3.23 15.40 -4.78
CA PRO A 91 4.47 16.18 -4.82
C PRO A 91 5.22 16.19 -3.49
N HIS A 92 4.50 16.24 -2.37
CA HIS A 92 5.10 16.21 -1.03
C HIS A 92 5.73 14.85 -0.73
N LEU A 93 5.04 13.75 -1.05
CA LEU A 93 5.57 12.41 -0.86
C LEU A 93 6.81 12.15 -1.75
N LYS A 94 6.80 12.63 -2.99
CA LYS A 94 7.97 12.59 -3.88
C LYS A 94 9.15 13.37 -3.31
N PHE A 95 8.89 14.52 -2.69
CA PHE A 95 9.94 15.31 -2.02
C PHE A 95 10.66 14.49 -0.94
N ILE A 96 9.94 13.68 -0.14
CA ILE A 96 10.56 12.78 0.84
C ILE A 96 11.49 11.78 0.15
N LEU A 97 11.04 11.16 -0.94
CA LEU A 97 11.83 10.14 -1.65
C LEU A 97 13.16 10.69 -2.20
N VAL A 98 13.15 11.91 -2.70
CA VAL A 98 14.33 12.57 -3.30
C VAL A 98 15.28 13.12 -2.24
N ASN A 99 14.76 13.69 -1.14
CA ASN A 99 15.58 14.44 -0.19
C ASN A 99 16.00 13.63 1.05
N CYS A 100 15.27 12.58 1.42
CA CYS A 100 15.56 11.81 2.63
C CYS A 100 16.42 10.57 2.34
N THR A 101 17.54 10.72 1.64
CA THR A 101 18.37 9.59 1.15
C THR A 101 19.31 8.98 2.17
N ALA A 102 19.52 9.62 3.32
CA ALA A 102 20.39 9.11 4.39
C ALA A 102 19.89 7.77 4.95
N ASP A 103 20.81 6.94 5.44
CA ASP A 103 20.52 5.61 6.00
C ASP A 103 19.51 5.65 7.15
N GLU A 104 19.54 6.71 7.95
CA GLU A 104 18.55 6.92 9.02
C GLU A 104 17.12 7.07 8.50
N HIS A 105 16.90 7.39 7.23
CA HIS A 105 15.60 7.59 6.63
C HIS A 105 15.12 6.41 5.78
N LYS A 106 15.84 5.28 5.74
CA LYS A 106 15.45 4.08 4.97
C LYS A 106 14.01 3.63 5.25
N VAL A 107 13.59 3.58 6.51
CA VAL A 107 12.22 3.22 6.90
C VAL A 107 11.20 4.25 6.41
N LEU A 108 11.49 5.54 6.55
CA LEU A 108 10.62 6.62 6.05
C LEU A 108 10.46 6.51 4.53
N ARG A 109 11.55 6.35 3.79
CA ARG A 109 11.51 6.13 2.33
C ARG A 109 10.71 4.88 1.98
N GLY A 110 10.95 3.77 2.68
CA GLY A 110 10.20 2.51 2.51
C GLY A 110 8.69 2.72 2.62
N LYS A 111 8.24 3.33 3.72
CA LYS A 111 6.83 3.66 3.97
C LYS A 111 6.29 4.64 2.93
N THR A 112 7.06 5.63 2.50
CA THR A 112 6.62 6.59 1.47
C THR A 112 6.41 5.91 0.12
N VAL A 113 7.30 5.00 -0.31
CA VAL A 113 7.11 4.23 -1.55
C VAL A 113 5.87 3.33 -1.42
N GLU A 114 5.70 2.68 -0.27
CA GLU A 114 4.49 1.90 0.01
C GLU A 114 3.24 2.75 -0.10
N SER A 115 3.19 3.90 0.57
CA SER A 115 2.07 4.82 0.52
C SER A 115 1.77 5.31 -0.90
N LEU A 116 2.79 5.68 -1.67
CA LEU A 116 2.63 6.09 -3.07
C LEU A 116 2.08 4.96 -3.93
N SER A 117 2.53 3.72 -3.72
CA SER A 117 2.02 2.58 -4.47
C SER A 117 0.56 2.24 -4.15
N LEU A 118 0.10 2.47 -2.91
CA LEU A 118 -1.32 2.34 -2.54
C LEU A 118 -2.18 3.45 -3.16
N ILE A 119 -1.71 4.70 -3.08
CA ILE A 119 -2.35 5.83 -3.76
C ILE A 119 -2.47 5.55 -5.27
N GLY A 120 -1.41 5.03 -5.89
CA GLY A 120 -1.41 4.68 -7.31
C GLY A 120 -2.43 3.61 -7.70
N VAL A 121 -2.70 2.64 -6.81
CA VAL A 121 -3.78 1.68 -7.00
C VAL A 121 -5.15 2.35 -6.91
N ALA A 122 -5.34 3.26 -5.95
CA ALA A 122 -6.60 3.96 -5.73
C ALA A 122 -7.00 4.88 -6.91
N VAL A 123 -6.06 5.68 -7.43
CA VAL A 123 -6.34 6.64 -8.53
C VAL A 123 -6.23 6.02 -9.93
N GLY A 124 -5.62 4.83 -10.02
CA GLY A 124 -5.45 4.10 -11.27
C GLY A 124 -4.32 4.61 -12.17
N LYS A 125 -4.15 3.90 -13.29
CA LYS A 125 -3.01 4.05 -14.19
C LYS A 125 -2.91 5.44 -14.83
N GLU A 126 -4.02 5.98 -15.34
CA GLU A 126 -4.02 7.25 -16.08
C GLU A 126 -3.42 8.40 -15.28
N LYS A 127 -3.69 8.44 -13.97
CA LYS A 127 -3.17 9.48 -13.07
C LYS A 127 -1.77 9.17 -12.54
N PHE A 128 -1.50 7.90 -12.21
CA PHE A 128 -0.27 7.50 -11.52
C PHE A 128 0.89 7.13 -12.44
N ARG A 129 0.65 6.89 -13.75
CA ARG A 129 1.65 6.30 -14.67
C ARG A 129 3.01 6.99 -14.65
N ASP A 130 3.04 8.29 -14.88
CA ASP A 130 4.31 9.01 -15.03
C ASP A 130 5.08 9.07 -13.69
N ASP A 131 4.35 9.22 -12.59
CA ASP A 131 4.94 9.15 -11.24
C ASP A 131 5.44 7.75 -10.90
N ALA A 132 4.72 6.71 -11.31
CA ALA A 132 5.17 5.32 -11.14
C ALA A 132 6.50 5.07 -11.86
N LEU A 133 6.62 5.52 -13.11
CA LEU A 133 7.87 5.40 -13.87
C LEU A 133 9.01 6.19 -13.21
N ALA A 134 8.75 7.41 -12.76
CA ALA A 134 9.73 8.22 -12.03
C ALA A 134 10.19 7.56 -10.71
N ILE A 135 9.26 6.94 -9.97
CA ILE A 135 9.57 6.19 -8.74
C ILE A 135 10.42 4.96 -9.07
N MET A 136 10.08 4.21 -10.12
CA MET A 136 10.86 3.04 -10.55
C MET A 136 12.28 3.43 -10.97
N GLU A 137 12.45 4.54 -11.71
CA GLU A 137 13.77 5.06 -12.06
C GLU A 137 14.58 5.52 -10.85
N LEU A 138 13.95 6.17 -9.87
CA LEU A 138 14.61 6.62 -8.64
C LEU A 138 15.13 5.44 -7.81
N LEU A 139 14.42 4.31 -7.83
CA LEU A 139 14.72 3.15 -7.00
C LEU A 139 15.56 2.09 -7.71
N LYS A 140 15.79 2.20 -9.02
CA LYS A 140 16.38 1.14 -9.85
C LYS A 140 17.74 0.64 -9.34
N ASP A 141 18.57 1.53 -8.82
CA ASP A 141 19.92 1.19 -8.34
C ASP A 141 19.88 0.47 -6.98
N GLN A 142 18.77 0.63 -6.23
CA GLN A 142 18.56 0.00 -4.94
C GLN A 142 17.90 -1.38 -5.05
N MET A 143 17.19 -1.68 -6.13
CA MET A 143 16.44 -2.94 -6.29
C MET A 143 17.31 -4.22 -6.26
N PRO A 144 18.48 -4.27 -6.94
CA PRO A 144 19.28 -5.50 -7.03
C PRO A 144 20.12 -5.80 -5.79
N ASN A 145 20.41 -4.78 -4.96
CA ASN A 145 21.36 -4.88 -3.86
C ASN A 145 20.70 -5.02 -2.48
N MET A 146 19.39 -5.29 -2.46
CA MET A 146 18.61 -5.29 -1.23
C MET A 146 18.67 -6.67 -0.56
N SER A 147 19.25 -6.73 0.64
CA SER A 147 19.26 -7.96 1.43
C SER A 147 17.84 -8.32 1.89
N SER A 148 17.52 -9.61 1.97
CA SER A 148 16.27 -10.10 2.58
C SER A 148 16.13 -9.71 4.05
N ASP A 149 17.24 -9.43 4.73
CA ASP A 149 17.25 -9.02 6.14
C ASP A 149 17.09 -7.50 6.31
N ASP A 150 17.06 -6.72 5.22
CA ASP A 150 16.82 -5.28 5.28
C ASP A 150 15.33 -5.03 5.56
N PRO A 151 14.97 -4.30 6.64
CA PRO A 151 13.59 -3.94 6.95
C PRO A 151 12.88 -3.19 5.81
N GLN A 152 13.61 -2.55 4.91
CA GLN A 152 13.08 -1.83 3.76
C GLN A 152 12.69 -2.77 2.59
N CYS A 153 13.24 -3.99 2.54
CA CYS A 153 13.02 -4.97 1.47
C CYS A 153 11.53 -5.35 1.32
N SER A 154 10.85 -5.60 2.44
CA SER A 154 9.43 -5.93 2.47
C SER A 154 8.55 -4.81 1.91
N TYR A 155 8.83 -3.55 2.27
CA TYR A 155 8.14 -2.39 1.71
C TYR A 155 8.32 -2.28 0.20
N MET A 156 9.53 -2.55 -0.31
CA MET A 156 9.82 -2.48 -1.74
C MET A 156 9.10 -3.57 -2.52
N ILE A 157 9.16 -4.84 -2.08
CA ILE A 157 8.50 -5.96 -2.76
C ILE A 157 6.99 -5.74 -2.86
N CYS A 158 6.35 -5.34 -1.76
CA CYS A 158 4.93 -5.00 -1.74
C CYS A 158 4.59 -3.85 -2.71
N SER A 159 5.46 -2.83 -2.76
CA SER A 159 5.26 -1.67 -3.62
C SER A 159 5.42 -2.00 -5.10
N TRP A 160 6.45 -2.78 -5.48
CA TRP A 160 6.66 -3.21 -6.86
C TRP A 160 5.50 -4.04 -7.38
N THR A 161 4.93 -4.91 -6.54
CA THR A 161 3.74 -5.69 -6.88
C THR A 161 2.56 -4.78 -7.24
N ARG A 162 2.32 -3.73 -6.44
CA ARG A 162 1.26 -2.74 -6.71
C ARG A 162 1.56 -1.90 -7.95
N ILE A 163 2.79 -1.44 -8.13
CA ILE A 163 3.20 -0.68 -9.32
C ILE A 163 3.07 -1.54 -10.59
N CYS A 164 3.46 -2.82 -10.53
CA CYS A 164 3.28 -3.78 -11.63
C CYS A 164 1.80 -3.94 -11.97
N LYS A 165 0.92 -4.09 -10.97
CA LYS A 165 -0.54 -4.15 -11.17
C LYS A 165 -1.07 -2.88 -11.87
N VAL A 166 -0.59 -1.69 -11.50
CA VAL A 166 -1.05 -0.42 -12.08
C VAL A 166 -0.52 -0.21 -13.50
N LEU A 167 0.78 -0.43 -13.74
CA LEU A 167 1.41 -0.19 -15.05
C LEU A 167 1.08 -1.28 -16.08
N GLY A 168 0.89 -2.53 -15.63
CA GLY A 168 0.69 -3.69 -16.50
C GLY A 168 1.91 -3.95 -17.38
N LYS A 169 1.72 -3.99 -18.71
CA LYS A 169 2.79 -4.33 -19.67
C LYS A 169 4.00 -3.39 -19.63
N GLU A 170 3.79 -2.14 -19.21
CA GLU A 170 4.87 -1.14 -19.11
C GLU A 170 5.83 -1.42 -17.95
N PHE A 171 5.48 -2.33 -17.04
CA PHE A 171 6.36 -2.78 -15.98
C PHE A 171 7.45 -3.75 -16.48
N ALA A 172 7.29 -4.35 -17.67
CA ALA A 172 8.16 -5.42 -18.17
C ALA A 172 9.67 -5.10 -18.12
N PRO A 173 10.15 -3.88 -18.46
CA PRO A 173 11.58 -3.54 -18.39
C PRO A 173 12.18 -3.62 -16.98
N TYR A 174 11.36 -3.51 -15.94
CA TYR A 174 11.81 -3.53 -14.53
C TYR A 174 11.85 -4.94 -13.93
N LEU A 175 11.23 -5.94 -14.59
CA LEU A 175 11.20 -7.32 -14.08
C LEU A 175 12.61 -7.89 -13.82
N PRO A 176 13.59 -7.77 -14.73
CA PRO A 176 14.93 -8.31 -14.46
C PRO A 176 15.60 -7.72 -13.21
N LEU A 177 15.26 -6.49 -12.83
CA LEU A 177 15.84 -5.79 -11.67
C LEU A 177 15.28 -6.30 -10.34
N ILE A 178 13.98 -6.64 -10.32
CA ILE A 178 13.29 -7.06 -9.08
C ILE A 178 13.30 -8.56 -8.87
N MET A 179 13.38 -9.36 -9.95
CA MET A 179 13.17 -10.81 -9.86
C MET A 179 14.24 -11.52 -9.03
N GLY A 180 15.49 -11.05 -9.04
CA GLY A 180 16.55 -11.60 -8.18
C GLY A 180 16.18 -11.52 -6.70
N THR A 181 15.83 -10.32 -6.24
CA THR A 181 15.40 -10.04 -4.87
C THR A 181 14.13 -10.81 -4.51
N VAL A 182 13.13 -10.82 -5.39
CA VAL A 182 11.87 -11.55 -5.17
C VAL A 182 12.10 -13.05 -5.02
N LEU A 183 12.94 -13.65 -5.88
CA LEU A 183 13.27 -15.09 -5.82
C LEU A 183 14.09 -15.43 -4.58
N GLN A 184 15.02 -14.57 -4.17
CA GLN A 184 15.78 -14.74 -2.94
C GLN A 184 14.85 -14.73 -1.72
N THR A 185 13.98 -13.73 -1.60
CA THR A 185 13.00 -13.64 -0.51
C THR A 185 12.05 -14.84 -0.51
N ALA A 186 11.59 -15.30 -1.67
CA ALA A 186 10.73 -16.48 -1.78
C ALA A 186 11.44 -17.80 -1.41
N SER A 187 12.76 -17.84 -1.56
CA SER A 187 13.59 -19.03 -1.22
C SER A 187 13.99 -19.07 0.26
N TYR A 188 13.64 -18.04 1.04
CA TYR A 188 13.96 -17.97 2.46
C TYR A 188 13.32 -19.13 3.22
N LYS A 189 14.14 -19.92 3.90
CA LYS A 189 13.70 -21.02 4.77
C LYS A 189 13.73 -20.52 6.22
N PRO A 190 12.58 -20.31 6.87
CA PRO A 190 12.57 -19.96 8.28
C PRO A 190 13.11 -21.13 9.11
N GLU A 191 14.08 -20.88 9.98
CA GLU A 191 14.45 -21.84 11.02
C GLU A 191 13.30 -21.96 12.02
N VAL A 192 12.58 -23.08 11.96
CA VAL A 192 11.53 -23.39 12.93
C VAL A 192 12.19 -24.02 14.14
N ALA A 193 12.52 -23.20 15.14
CA ALA A 193 12.77 -23.71 16.49
C ALA A 193 11.42 -24.10 17.10
N VAL A 194 11.15 -25.40 17.20
CA VAL A 194 10.06 -25.91 18.05
C VAL A 194 10.47 -25.65 19.49
N VAL A 195 9.92 -24.60 20.10
CA VAL A 195 10.05 -24.39 21.54
C VAL A 195 9.14 -25.41 22.21
N ASP A 196 9.71 -26.54 22.62
CA ASP A 196 8.99 -27.54 23.40
C ASP A 196 8.52 -26.90 24.71
N GLY A 197 7.22 -26.98 24.96
CA GLY A 197 6.54 -26.21 25.99
C GLY A 197 7.12 -26.49 27.36
N MET A 198 7.49 -25.42 28.08
CA MET A 198 7.98 -25.50 29.45
C MET A 198 7.06 -26.35 30.33
N SER A 199 7.59 -27.50 30.76
CA SER A 199 7.01 -28.33 31.80
C SER A 199 6.94 -27.53 33.10
N TYR A 200 5.75 -27.05 33.45
CA TYR A 200 5.46 -26.57 34.81
C TYR A 200 5.57 -27.76 35.77
N LYS A 201 6.73 -27.91 36.43
CA LYS A 201 6.80 -28.73 37.63
C LYS A 201 6.11 -27.96 38.76
N LEU A 202 4.90 -28.41 39.12
CA LEU A 202 4.37 -28.17 40.46
C LEU A 202 5.29 -28.88 41.46
N THR A 203 5.93 -28.11 42.33
CA THR A 203 6.43 -28.59 43.62
C THR A 203 6.00 -27.59 44.67
#